data_AF-A0A847WIF6-F1
#
_entry.id   AF-A0A847WIF6-F1
#
_cell.length_a   1.000
_cell.length_b   1.000
_cell.length_c   1.000
_cell.angle_alpha   90.00
_cell.angle_beta   90.00
_cell.angle_gamma   90.00
#
_symmetry.space_group_name_H-M   'P 1'
#
loop_
_entity.id
_entity.type
_entity.pdbx_description
1 polymer ?
#
loop_
_entity_poly.entity_id
_entity_poly.type
_entity_poly.pdbx_seq_one_letter_code
_entity_poly.pdbx_strand_id
1 'polypeptide(L)'
;MYNDSEMISASEINQFTYCAYQWYYARLYGPAKLRELAKERNEKYGYEDYTLSRFSKGNRFHALYHFWYRVKRVFILGSVGLLLIAIFYYIVVVMQSG
;
A
#
# COMPACT_ATOMS: atom_id res chain seq x y z
N MET A 1 8.98 -20.10 16.02
CA MET A 1 7.88 -19.20 15.60
C MET A 1 8.37 -18.49 14.35
N TYR A 2 7.57 -18.39 13.29
CA TYR A 2 7.97 -17.72 12.04
C TYR A 2 8.23 -16.22 12.22
N ASN A 3 7.43 -15.55 13.06
CA ASN A 3 7.65 -14.16 13.44
C ASN A 3 7.72 -14.07 14.97
N ASP A 4 8.92 -13.82 15.49
CA ASP A 4 9.20 -13.59 16.91
C ASP A 4 9.28 -12.10 17.29
N SER A 5 8.99 -11.20 16.35
CA SER A 5 8.98 -9.76 16.61
C SER A 5 7.94 -9.37 17.65
N GLU A 6 8.34 -8.49 18.56
CA GLU A 6 7.44 -7.82 19.50
C GLU A 6 6.61 -6.72 18.83
N MET A 7 6.98 -6.28 17.62
CA MET A 7 6.24 -5.26 16.90
C MET A 7 4.97 -5.85 16.30
N ILE A 8 3.81 -5.31 16.70
CA ILE A 8 2.50 -5.75 16.21
C ILE A 8 2.00 -4.77 15.15
N SER A 9 1.69 -5.28 13.96
CA SER A 9 1.09 -4.48 12.89
C SER A 9 -0.42 -4.31 13.07
N ALA A 10 -1.01 -3.27 12.46
CA ALA A 10 -2.46 -3.09 12.46
C ALA A 10 -3.21 -4.30 11.83
N SER A 11 -2.60 -4.97 10.86
CA SER A 11 -3.14 -6.19 10.26
C SER A 11 -3.18 -7.35 11.26
N GLU A 12 -2.16 -7.47 12.12
CA GLU A 12 -2.14 -8.49 13.18
C GLU A 12 -3.19 -8.22 14.24
N ILE A 13 -3.38 -6.97 14.64
CA ILE A 13 -4.46 -6.60 15.58
C ILE A 13 -5.81 -6.99 14.98
N ASN A 14 -6.09 -6.59 13.73
CA ASN A 14 -7.33 -6.93 13.04
C ASN A 14 -7.54 -8.45 12.93
N GLN A 15 -6.47 -9.20 12.64
CA GLN A 15 -6.52 -10.65 12.56
C GLN A 15 -6.79 -11.29 13.92
N PHE A 16 -6.15 -10.79 14.99
CA PHE A 16 -6.36 -11.28 16.35
C PHE A 16 -7.79 -11.01 16.83
N THR A 17 -8.30 -9.79 16.60
CA THR A 17 -9.68 -9.42 16.96
C THR A 17 -10.71 -10.22 16.19
N TYR A 18 -10.40 -10.61 14.96
CA TYR A 18 -11.27 -11.48 14.17
C TYR A 18 -11.19 -12.95 14.64
N CYS A 19 -9.99 -13.49 14.81
CA CYS A 19 -9.75 -14.83 15.32
C CYS A 19 -8.33 -14.98 15.90
N ALA A 20 -8.26 -15.10 17.23
CA ALA A 20 -7.01 -15.25 17.97
C ALA A 20 -6.18 -16.48 17.53
N TYR A 21 -6.83 -17.60 17.21
CA TYR A 21 -6.15 -18.81 16.71
C TYR A 21 -5.52 -18.58 15.35
N GLN A 22 -6.21 -17.86 14.46
CA GLN A 22 -5.68 -17.56 13.13
C GLN A 22 -4.43 -16.68 13.23
N TRP A 23 -4.44 -15.69 14.14
CA TRP A 23 -3.26 -14.87 14.44
C TRP A 23 -2.11 -15.71 15.02
N TYR A 24 -2.38 -16.58 16.00
CA TYR A 24 -1.37 -17.45 16.61
C TYR A 24 -0.66 -18.32 15.57
N TYR A 25 -1.42 -19.00 14.71
CA TYR A 25 -0.84 -19.84 13.66
C TYR A 25 -0.12 -19.03 12.57
N ALA A 26 -0.54 -17.79 12.32
CA ALA A 26 0.18 -16.89 11.43
C ALA A 26 1.56 -16.52 11.99
N ARG A 27 1.68 -16.27 13.30
CA ARG A 27 3.00 -16.10 13.95
C ARG A 27 3.79 -17.39 14.02
N LEU A 28 3.15 -18.54 14.25
CA LEU A 28 3.82 -19.83 14.37
C LEU A 28 4.44 -20.30 13.05
N TYR A 29 3.65 -20.36 11.98
CA TYR A 29 4.02 -20.99 10.71
C TYR A 29 4.34 -19.99 9.59
N GLY A 30 3.81 -18.77 9.68
CA GLY A 30 3.98 -17.75 8.65
C GLY A 30 3.03 -17.89 7.45
N PRO A 31 2.93 -16.85 6.63
CA PRO A 31 1.96 -16.78 5.53
C PRO A 31 2.26 -17.79 4.41
N ALA A 32 3.53 -18.14 4.17
CA ALA A 32 3.89 -19.09 3.13
C ALA A 32 3.35 -20.49 3.42
N LYS A 33 3.60 -21.01 4.62
CA LYS A 33 3.13 -22.34 5.02
C LYS A 33 1.61 -22.40 5.15
N LEU A 34 0.97 -21.34 5.66
CA LEU A 34 -0.49 -21.28 5.71
C LEU A 34 -1.13 -21.30 4.32
N ARG A 35 -0.52 -20.65 3.31
CA ARG A 35 -1.00 -20.73 1.92
C ARG A 35 -0.86 -22.13 1.33
N GLU A 36 0.23 -22.81 1.60
CA GLU A 36 0.46 -24.20 1.19
C GLU A 36 -0.62 -25.12 1.79
N LEU A 37 -0.84 -25.06 3.12
CA LEU A 37 -1.87 -25.84 3.80
C LEU A 37 -3.28 -25.52 3.30
N ALA A 38 -3.57 -24.25 3.00
CA ALA A 38 -4.83 -23.85 2.42
C ALA A 38 -5.02 -24.44 1.01
N LYS A 39 -3.96 -24.48 0.20
CA LYS A 39 -3.97 -25.09 -1.13
C LYS A 39 -4.23 -26.60 -1.05
N GLU A 40 -3.51 -27.31 -0.19
CA GLU A 40 -3.71 -28.75 0.05
C GLU A 40 -5.16 -29.07 0.47
N ARG A 41 -5.71 -28.30 1.42
CA ARG A 41 -7.11 -28.43 1.82
C ARG A 41 -8.05 -28.19 0.64
N ASN A 42 -7.83 -27.13 -0.13
CA ASN A 42 -8.70 -26.77 -1.25
C ASN A 42 -8.69 -27.86 -2.34
N GLU A 43 -7.52 -28.40 -2.66
CA GLU A 43 -7.38 -29.53 -3.60
C GLU A 43 -8.10 -30.78 -3.09
N LYS A 44 -7.97 -31.09 -1.80
CA LYS A 44 -8.62 -32.26 -1.18
C LYS A 44 -10.15 -32.20 -1.20
N TYR A 45 -10.73 -31.02 -0.98
CA TYR A 45 -12.17 -30.83 -0.84
C TYR A 45 -12.83 -30.16 -2.06
N GLY A 46 -12.08 -29.88 -3.12
CA GLY A 46 -12.58 -29.23 -4.32
C GLY A 46 -13.04 -27.78 -4.11
N TYR A 47 -12.41 -27.04 -3.18
CA TYR A 47 -12.75 -25.64 -2.93
C TYR A 47 -12.05 -24.70 -3.93
N GLU A 48 -12.79 -23.72 -4.45
CA GLU A 48 -12.20 -22.65 -5.25
C GLU A 48 -11.55 -21.57 -4.37
N ASP A 49 -10.36 -21.08 -4.79
CA ASP A 49 -9.68 -19.98 -4.11
C ASP A 49 -10.10 -18.62 -4.68
N TYR A 50 -11.09 -18.01 -4.05
CA TYR A 50 -11.56 -16.66 -4.40
C TYR A 50 -10.83 -15.55 -3.63
N THR A 51 -10.02 -15.88 -2.63
CA THR A 51 -9.51 -14.89 -1.66
C THR A 51 -8.38 -14.02 -2.23
N LEU A 52 -7.49 -14.62 -3.01
CA LEU A 52 -6.38 -13.92 -3.67
C LEU A 52 -6.86 -12.90 -4.71
N SER A 53 -7.99 -13.16 -5.37
CA SER A 53 -8.55 -12.27 -6.39
C SER A 53 -8.99 -10.91 -5.83
N ARG A 54 -9.55 -10.88 -4.61
CA ARG A 54 -10.02 -9.65 -3.96
C ARG A 54 -8.86 -8.81 -3.45
N PHE A 55 -7.87 -9.45 -2.83
CA PHE A 55 -6.68 -8.77 -2.33
C PHE A 55 -5.84 -8.17 -3.47
N SER A 56 -5.60 -8.94 -4.54
CA SER A 56 -4.90 -8.42 -5.73
C SER A 56 -5.62 -7.25 -6.39
N LYS A 57 -6.96 -7.29 -6.47
CA LYS A 57 -7.77 -6.17 -6.95
C LYS A 57 -7.57 -4.91 -6.09
N GLY A 58 -7.57 -5.05 -4.76
CA GLY A 58 -7.29 -3.96 -3.82
C GLY A 58 -5.89 -3.36 -4.03
N ASN A 59 -4.85 -4.20 -4.09
CA ASN A 59 -3.48 -3.73 -4.31
C ASN A 59 -3.32 -2.98 -5.64
N ARG A 60 -3.97 -3.46 -6.71
CA ARG A 60 -3.95 -2.76 -8.01
C ARG A 60 -4.57 -1.37 -7.92
N PHE A 61 -5.69 -1.23 -7.20
CA PHE A 61 -6.31 0.07 -6.99
C PHE A 61 -5.38 1.01 -6.22
N HIS A 62 -4.79 0.56 -5.11
CA HIS A 62 -3.86 1.38 -4.33
C HIS A 62 -2.62 1.80 -5.13
N ALA A 63 -2.06 0.90 -5.94
CA ALA A 63 -0.93 1.22 -6.80
C ALA A 63 -1.26 2.35 -7.80
N LEU A 64 -2.41 2.25 -8.48
CA LEU A 64 -2.88 3.28 -9.41
C LEU A 64 -3.18 4.60 -8.69
N TYR A 65 -3.85 4.53 -7.54
CA TYR A 65 -4.15 5.72 -6.73
C TYR A 65 -2.87 6.44 -6.30
N HIS A 66 -1.88 5.72 -5.78
CA HIS A 66 -0.60 6.31 -5.37
C HIS A 66 0.23 6.82 -6.55
N PHE A 67 0.12 6.20 -7.72
CA PHE A 67 0.72 6.70 -8.95
C PHE A 67 0.12 8.06 -9.32
N TRP A 68 -1.21 8.15 -9.42
CA TRP A 68 -1.90 9.40 -9.74
C TRP A 68 -1.67 10.49 -8.70
N TYR A 69 -1.62 10.12 -7.42
CA TYR A 69 -1.26 11.06 -6.35
C TYR A 69 0.14 11.65 -6.55
N ARG A 70 1.13 10.82 -6.92
CA ARG A 70 2.49 11.29 -7.24
C ARG A 70 2.50 12.20 -8.45
N VAL A 71 1.81 11.84 -9.53
CA VAL A 71 1.69 12.67 -10.74
C VAL A 71 1.07 14.02 -10.41
N LYS A 72 -0.08 14.04 -9.72
CA LYS A 72 -0.75 15.26 -9.28
C LYS A 72 0.18 16.14 -8.43
N ARG A 73 0.93 15.54 -7.50
CA ARG A 73 1.88 16.27 -6.66
C ARG A 73 2.98 16.93 -7.48
N VAL A 74 3.57 16.23 -8.46
CA VAL A 74 4.60 16.78 -9.34
C VAL A 74 4.05 17.94 -10.17
N PHE A 75 2.85 17.80 -10.74
CA PHE A 75 2.22 18.88 -11.50
C PHE A 75 1.96 20.12 -10.65
N ILE A 76 1.45 19.95 -9.42
CA ILE A 76 1.21 21.08 -8.49
C ILE A 76 2.52 21.76 -8.12
N LEU A 77 3.55 21.00 -7.74
CA LEU A 77 4.85 21.58 -7.38
C LEU A 77 5.51 22.27 -8.58
N GLY A 78 5.41 21.68 -9.77
CA GLY A 78 5.92 22.27 -11.01
C GLY A 78 5.20 23.56 -11.39
N SER A 79 3.87 23.61 -11.28
CA SER A 79 3.10 24.82 -11.58
C SER A 79 3.38 25.94 -10.59
N VAL A 80 3.46 25.64 -9.29
CA VAL A 80 3.86 26.61 -8.26
C VAL A 80 5.27 27.12 -8.51
N GLY A 81 6.22 26.24 -8.83
CA GLY A 81 7.59 26.63 -9.16
C GLY A 81 7.68 27.56 -10.36
N LEU A 82 6.98 27.24 -11.46
CA LEU A 82 6.91 28.09 -12.65
C LEU A 82 6.32 29.48 -12.34
N LEU A 83 5.28 29.52 -11.50
CA LEU A 83 4.62 30.77 -11.13
C LEU A 83 5.56 31.66 -10.31
N LEU A 84 6.32 31.09 -9.37
CA LEU A 84 7.35 31.82 -8.62
C LEU A 84 8.47 32.36 -9.53
N ILE A 85 8.92 31.57 -10.51
CA ILE A 85 9.92 32.01 -11.49
C ILE A 85 9.38 33.18 -12.33
N ALA A 86 8.12 33.10 -12.77
CA ALA A 86 7.49 34.17 -13.54
C ALA A 86 7.34 35.47 -12.72
N ILE A 87 6.93 35.37 -11.46
CA ILE A 87 6.87 36.51 -10.53
C ILE A 87 8.26 37.11 -10.33
N PHE A 88 9.27 36.28 -10.07
CA PHE A 88 10.64 36.74 -9.88
C PHE A 88 11.17 37.47 -11.12
N TYR A 89 10.97 36.89 -12.31
CA TYR A 89 11.33 37.51 -13.57
C TYR A 89 10.65 38.86 -13.76
N TYR A 90 9.34 38.95 -13.50
CA TYR A 90 8.59 40.19 -13.58
C TYR A 90 9.15 41.27 -12.65
N ILE A 91 9.46 40.93 -11.39
CA ILE A 91 10.06 41.86 -10.43
C ILE A 91 11.40 42.40 -10.96
N VAL A 92 12.26 41.52 -11.47
CA VAL A 92 13.58 41.92 -12.03
C VAL A 92 13.41 42.88 -13.21
N VAL A 93 12.50 42.58 -14.14
CA VAL A 93 12.23 43.44 -15.30
C VAL A 93 11.74 44.82 -14.86
N VAL A 94 10.79 44.87 -13.92
CA VAL A 94 10.26 46.13 -13.37
C VAL A 94 11.36 46.93 -12.68
N MET A 95 12.22 46.28 -11.88
CA MET A 95 13.35 46.94 -11.23
C MET A 95 14.38 47.51 -12.21
N GLN A 96 14.53 46.93 -13.41
CA GLN A 96 15.45 47.41 -14.43
C GLN A 96 14.88 48.53 -15.31
N SER A 97 13.55 48.71 -15.29
CA SER A 97 12.85 49.69 -16.14
C SER A 97 12.30 50.90 -15.35
N GLY A 98 12.52 50.94 -14.04
CA GLY A 98 12.21 52.07 -13.15
C GLY A 98 13.43 52.88 -12.75
#